data_AF-A0A1G7RNK7-F1
#
_entry.id   AF-A0A1G7RNK7-F1
#
_cell.length_a   1.000
_cell.length_b   1.000
_cell.length_c   1.000
_cell.angle_alpha   90.00
_cell.angle_beta   90.00
_cell.angle_gamma   90.00
#
_symmetry.space_group_name_H-M   'P 1'
#
loop_
_entity.id
_entity.type
_entity.pdbx_description
1 polymer ?
#
loop_
_entity_poly.entity_id
_entity_poly.type
_entity_poly.pdbx_seq_one_letter_code
_entity_poly.pdbx_strand_id
1 'polypeptide(L)'
;MGMTEMTYTIDCSEKAMALLHRLGVREEYPGIWAFTDIATTSHGYIHHSHQPVALVAYATINPTFAAGRFPDYTLIDLVGKMPCLDGIEYTALAIVCGIPAPIFPSAEARGEVFGAVAWEIVHQYELGDCFTQSRAYGSEGSHYTMRPCGFDHDRSEPIPEALKAMRSAYRKMSNVQRVMVLTLLHLYSPGKDDFYLKGGCPTKISAAEALRVLRADRTALSMWGRLVTHYAGW
;
A
#
# COMPACT_ATOMS: atom_id res chain seq x y z
N MET A 1 40.45 -0.87 9.43
CA MET A 1 40.13 -2.12 8.71
C MET A 1 38.64 -2.06 8.42
N GLY A 2 38.28 -1.44 7.29
CA GLY A 2 36.88 -1.24 6.91
C GLY A 2 36.35 -2.51 6.28
N MET A 3 35.36 -3.13 6.93
CA MET A 3 34.52 -4.12 6.28
C MET A 3 33.62 -3.37 5.31
N THR A 4 33.94 -3.45 4.02
CA THR A 4 33.01 -3.09 2.96
C THR A 4 31.86 -4.09 3.02
N GLU A 5 30.72 -3.68 3.57
CA GLU A 5 29.47 -4.41 3.41
C GLU A 5 29.16 -4.48 1.91
N MET A 6 29.43 -5.64 1.30
CA MET A 6 28.89 -5.96 -0.02
C MET A 6 27.39 -6.14 0.10
N THR A 7 26.65 -5.05 0.02
CA THR A 7 25.20 -5.06 -0.22
C THR A 7 24.97 -5.50 -1.66
N TYR A 8 24.92 -6.82 -1.88
CA TYR A 8 24.40 -7.38 -3.12
C TYR A 8 22.90 -7.06 -3.18
N THR A 9 22.58 -5.91 -3.76
CA THR A 9 21.22 -5.63 -4.19
C THR A 9 20.90 -6.60 -5.32
N ILE A 10 19.99 -7.54 -5.07
CA ILE A 10 19.51 -8.43 -6.13
C ILE A 10 18.53 -7.64 -6.98
N ASP A 11 18.96 -7.26 -8.18
CA ASP A 11 18.05 -6.72 -9.19
C ASP A 11 17.08 -7.84 -9.62
N CYS A 12 15.80 -7.66 -9.29
CA CYS A 12 14.73 -8.59 -9.59
C CYS A 12 13.96 -8.24 -10.87
N SER A 13 14.39 -7.21 -11.63
CA SER A 13 13.61 -6.64 -12.74
C SER A 13 13.25 -7.66 -13.82
N GLU A 14 14.20 -8.49 -14.26
CA GLU A 14 13.93 -9.54 -15.26
C GLU A 14 12.89 -10.55 -14.77
N LYS A 15 13.02 -10.99 -13.51
CA LYS A 15 12.09 -11.95 -12.90
C LYS A 15 10.72 -11.34 -12.65
N ALA A 16 10.67 -10.05 -12.32
CA ALA A 16 9.44 -9.29 -12.14
C ALA A 16 8.68 -9.12 -13.46
N MET A 17 9.38 -8.79 -14.54
CA MET A 17 8.78 -8.75 -15.88
C MET A 17 8.29 -10.13 -16.32
N ALA A 18 9.07 -11.19 -16.07
CA ALA A 18 8.63 -12.56 -16.34
C ALA A 18 7.37 -12.94 -15.52
N LEU A 19 7.26 -12.49 -14.27
CA LEU A 19 6.05 -12.66 -13.46
C LEU A 19 4.86 -11.93 -14.09
N LEU A 20 4.99 -10.65 -14.47
CA LEU A 20 3.91 -9.88 -15.10
C LEU A 20 3.45 -10.54 -16.42
N HIS A 21 4.38 -11.02 -17.24
CA HIS A 21 4.06 -11.76 -18.46
C HIS A 21 3.29 -13.06 -18.17
N ARG A 22 3.69 -13.84 -17.15
CA ARG A 22 2.94 -15.04 -16.72
C ARG A 22 1.54 -14.70 -16.20
N LEU A 23 1.36 -13.52 -15.62
CA LEU A 23 0.06 -13.00 -15.21
C LEU A 23 -0.76 -12.46 -16.39
N GLY A 24 -0.25 -12.56 -17.62
CA GLY A 24 -0.96 -12.15 -18.83
C GLY A 24 -0.93 -10.64 -19.06
N VAL A 25 0.09 -9.95 -18.53
CA VAL A 25 0.25 -8.49 -18.62
C VAL A 25 1.55 -8.18 -19.35
N ARG A 26 1.52 -7.16 -20.23
CA ARG A 26 2.71 -6.61 -20.87
C ARG A 26 2.68 -5.09 -20.87
N GLU A 27 3.85 -4.50 -20.91
CA GLU A 27 4.02 -3.07 -21.13
C GLU A 27 3.99 -2.80 -22.66
N GLU A 28 3.10 -1.92 -23.11
CA GLU A 28 3.02 -1.49 -24.52
C GLU A 28 3.90 -0.25 -24.75
N TYR A 29 3.85 0.67 -23.78
CA TYR A 29 4.67 1.89 -23.71
C TYR A 29 5.08 2.09 -22.25
N PRO A 30 6.14 2.86 -21.96
CA PRO A 30 6.54 3.14 -20.58
C PRO A 30 5.36 3.60 -19.71
N GLY A 31 5.01 2.81 -18.70
CA GLY A 31 3.88 3.05 -17.78
C GLY A 31 2.48 2.72 -18.33
N ILE A 32 2.35 2.25 -19.57
CA ILE A 32 1.09 1.83 -20.19
C ILE A 32 1.07 0.32 -20.37
N TRP A 33 0.16 -0.31 -19.63
CA TRP A 33 0.00 -1.75 -19.56
C TRP A 33 -1.19 -2.25 -20.38
N ALA A 34 -1.08 -3.44 -20.93
CA ALA A 34 -2.15 -4.15 -21.63
C ALA A 34 -2.17 -5.63 -21.28
N PHE A 35 -3.32 -6.27 -21.49
CA PHE A 35 -3.43 -7.72 -21.42
C PHE A 35 -2.78 -8.37 -22.65
N THR A 36 -1.98 -9.41 -22.46
CA THR A 36 -1.40 -10.19 -23.57
C THR A 36 -2.45 -11.09 -24.22
N ASP A 37 -3.27 -11.75 -23.39
CA ASP A 37 -4.37 -12.63 -23.78
C ASP A 37 -5.47 -12.58 -22.71
N ILE A 38 -6.69 -12.20 -23.12
CA ILE A 38 -7.84 -12.11 -22.23
C ILE A 38 -8.25 -13.48 -21.69
N ALA A 39 -8.05 -14.57 -22.45
CA ALA A 39 -8.40 -15.91 -21.98
C ALA A 39 -7.51 -16.34 -20.81
N THR A 40 -6.20 -16.13 -20.93
CA THR A 40 -5.20 -16.37 -19.88
C THR A 40 -5.47 -15.52 -18.63
N THR A 41 -5.78 -14.23 -18.76
CA THR A 41 -6.05 -13.36 -17.59
C THR A 41 -7.38 -13.67 -16.92
N SER A 42 -8.38 -14.11 -17.69
CA SER A 42 -9.73 -14.40 -17.17
C SER A 42 -9.78 -15.72 -16.39
N HIS A 43 -9.14 -16.78 -16.90
CA HIS A 43 -9.28 -18.15 -16.38
C HIS A 43 -7.97 -18.76 -15.86
N GLY A 44 -6.84 -18.10 -16.08
CA GLY A 44 -5.55 -18.58 -15.61
C GLY A 44 -5.51 -18.72 -14.10
N TYR A 45 -4.86 -19.79 -13.65
CA TYR A 45 -4.56 -19.98 -12.23
C TYR A 45 -3.57 -18.89 -11.77
N ILE A 46 -3.94 -18.19 -10.71
CA ILE A 46 -3.08 -17.20 -10.05
C ILE A 46 -2.75 -17.75 -8.68
N HIS A 47 -1.47 -18.06 -8.46
CA HIS A 47 -1.00 -18.47 -7.14
C HIS A 47 -1.34 -17.39 -6.11
N HIS A 48 -1.77 -17.79 -4.92
CA HIS A 48 -2.30 -16.87 -3.91
C HIS A 48 -1.29 -15.78 -3.50
N SER A 49 0.02 -16.07 -3.53
CA SER A 49 1.07 -15.08 -3.27
C SER A 49 1.11 -13.97 -4.33
N HIS A 50 0.81 -14.30 -5.60
CA HIS A 50 0.84 -13.36 -6.72
C HIS A 50 -0.45 -12.55 -6.88
N GLN A 51 -1.50 -12.85 -6.11
CA GLN A 51 -2.78 -12.16 -6.21
C GLN A 51 -2.67 -10.64 -6.03
N PRO A 52 -1.89 -10.10 -5.07
CA PRO A 52 -1.69 -8.66 -4.94
C PRO A 52 -1.14 -8.03 -6.21
N VAL A 53 -0.07 -8.60 -6.79
CA VAL A 53 0.55 -8.11 -8.03
C VAL A 53 -0.42 -8.18 -9.20
N ALA A 54 -1.11 -9.32 -9.36
CA ALA A 54 -2.09 -9.51 -10.42
C ALA A 54 -3.26 -8.52 -10.32
N LEU A 55 -3.80 -8.32 -9.12
CA LEU A 55 -4.89 -7.39 -8.88
C LEU A 55 -4.46 -5.96 -9.22
N VAL A 56 -3.30 -5.52 -8.73
CA VAL A 56 -2.75 -4.19 -9.04
C VAL A 56 -2.57 -4.01 -10.55
N ALA A 57 -1.93 -4.97 -11.22
CA ALA A 57 -1.72 -4.93 -12.68
C ALA A 57 -3.04 -4.94 -13.47
N TYR A 58 -4.02 -5.73 -13.05
CA TYR A 58 -5.30 -5.79 -13.76
C TYR A 58 -6.10 -4.50 -13.56
N ALA A 59 -6.07 -3.91 -12.36
CA ALA A 59 -6.76 -2.66 -12.08
C ALA A 59 -6.11 -1.46 -12.76
N THR A 60 -4.79 -1.47 -12.96
CA THR A 60 -4.09 -0.43 -13.75
C THR A 60 -4.37 -0.54 -15.25
N ILE A 61 -4.83 -1.68 -15.74
CA ILE A 61 -5.31 -1.82 -17.12
C ILE A 61 -6.80 -1.50 -17.19
N ASN A 62 -7.63 -2.31 -16.51
CA ASN A 62 -9.09 -2.24 -16.50
C ASN A 62 -9.65 -2.60 -15.10
N PRO A 63 -10.05 -1.60 -14.29
CA PRO A 63 -10.62 -1.82 -12.96
C PRO A 63 -11.88 -2.68 -12.94
N THR A 64 -12.73 -2.61 -13.97
CA THR A 64 -13.94 -3.43 -14.06
C THR A 64 -13.59 -4.90 -14.24
N PHE A 65 -12.59 -5.19 -15.07
CA PHE A 65 -12.05 -6.54 -15.23
C PHE A 65 -11.47 -7.05 -13.91
N ALA A 66 -10.64 -6.24 -13.24
CA ALA A 66 -10.05 -6.60 -11.95
C ALA A 66 -11.11 -6.88 -10.88
N ALA A 67 -12.16 -6.07 -10.81
CA ALA A 67 -13.29 -6.30 -9.91
C ALA A 67 -14.04 -7.60 -10.24
N GLY A 68 -14.21 -7.93 -11.53
CA GLY A 68 -14.79 -9.22 -11.93
C GLY A 68 -13.92 -10.42 -11.57
N ARG A 69 -12.58 -10.28 -11.67
CA ARG A 69 -11.61 -11.34 -11.38
C ARG A 69 -11.36 -11.54 -9.88
N PHE A 70 -11.57 -10.50 -9.07
CA PHE A 70 -11.34 -10.43 -7.63
C PHE A 70 -12.51 -9.77 -6.89
N PRO A 71 -13.75 -10.29 -7.00
CA PRO A 71 -14.97 -9.59 -6.57
C PRO A 71 -15.05 -9.31 -5.07
N ASP A 72 -14.51 -10.20 -4.24
CA ASP A 72 -14.57 -10.10 -2.79
C ASP A 72 -13.29 -9.53 -2.17
N TYR A 73 -12.31 -9.14 -2.99
CA TYR A 73 -11.01 -8.67 -2.52
C TYR A 73 -11.10 -7.19 -2.12
N THR A 74 -10.99 -6.91 -0.83
CA THR A 74 -11.03 -5.54 -0.31
C THR A 74 -9.64 -4.90 -0.31
N LEU A 75 -9.59 -3.57 -0.20
CA LEU A 75 -8.35 -2.83 0.01
C LEU A 75 -7.59 -3.35 1.24
N ILE A 76 -8.32 -3.68 2.31
CA ILE A 76 -7.73 -4.20 3.54
C ILE A 76 -7.08 -5.57 3.29
N ASP A 77 -7.74 -6.47 2.54
CA ASP A 77 -7.16 -7.76 2.16
C ASP A 77 -5.88 -7.58 1.34
N LEU A 78 -5.88 -6.61 0.41
CA LEU A 78 -4.71 -6.28 -0.41
C LEU A 78 -3.55 -5.77 0.46
N VAL A 79 -3.79 -4.78 1.31
CA VAL A 79 -2.76 -4.18 2.17
C VAL A 79 -2.22 -5.22 3.18
N GLY A 80 -3.09 -6.05 3.75
CA GLY A 80 -2.70 -7.12 4.68
C GLY A 80 -1.81 -8.20 4.06
N LYS A 81 -1.78 -8.32 2.72
CA LYS A 81 -0.88 -9.24 2.00
C LYS A 81 0.47 -8.65 1.64
N MET A 82 0.62 -7.33 1.67
CA MET A 82 1.87 -6.64 1.31
C MET A 82 3.07 -7.17 2.10
N PRO A 83 3.00 -7.38 3.44
CA PRO A 83 4.14 -7.87 4.21
C PRO A 83 4.62 -9.28 3.81
N CYS A 84 3.80 -10.04 3.07
CA CYS A 84 4.12 -11.41 2.63
C CYS A 84 4.77 -11.47 1.24
N LEU A 85 4.91 -10.34 0.55
CA LEU A 85 5.50 -10.31 -0.79
C LEU A 85 7.02 -10.50 -0.75
N ASP A 86 7.54 -11.23 -1.73
CA ASP A 86 8.98 -11.36 -1.94
C ASP A 86 9.56 -10.20 -2.78
N GLY A 87 10.88 -10.19 -2.97
CA GLY A 87 11.56 -9.14 -3.74
C GLY A 87 11.12 -9.08 -5.22
N ILE A 88 10.70 -10.20 -5.83
CA ILE A 88 10.20 -10.23 -7.21
C ILE A 88 8.82 -9.59 -7.26
N GLU A 89 7.95 -9.94 -6.31
CA GLU A 89 6.59 -9.41 -6.22
C GLU A 89 6.58 -7.90 -5.90
N TYR A 90 7.43 -7.44 -4.98
CA TYR A 90 7.62 -6.01 -4.73
C TYR A 90 8.14 -5.26 -5.95
N THR A 91 9.09 -5.84 -6.68
CA THR A 91 9.63 -5.24 -7.91
C THR A 91 8.56 -5.16 -9.01
N ALA A 92 7.75 -6.21 -9.18
CA ALA A 92 6.65 -6.21 -10.13
C ALA A 92 5.57 -5.16 -9.76
N LEU A 93 5.24 -5.03 -8.48
CA LEU A 93 4.28 -4.03 -8.00
C LEU A 93 4.80 -2.61 -8.20
N ALA A 94 6.09 -2.36 -7.93
CA ALA A 94 6.75 -1.09 -8.17
C ALA A 94 6.70 -0.67 -9.65
N ILE A 95 7.05 -1.58 -10.55
CA ILE A 95 6.99 -1.40 -12.00
C ILE A 95 5.57 -1.00 -12.44
N VAL A 96 4.55 -1.71 -11.98
CA VAL A 96 3.15 -1.43 -12.31
C VAL A 96 2.67 -0.07 -11.75
N CYS A 97 3.17 0.33 -10.57
CA CYS A 97 2.86 1.63 -9.97
C CYS A 97 3.69 2.79 -10.56
N GLY A 98 4.55 2.52 -11.54
CA GLY A 98 5.39 3.52 -12.20
C GLY A 98 6.48 4.10 -11.29
N ILE A 99 6.97 3.31 -10.33
CA ILE A 99 8.06 3.71 -9.42
C ILE A 99 9.31 2.84 -9.64
N PRO A 100 10.50 3.32 -9.26
CA PRO A 100 11.70 2.50 -9.29
C PRO A 100 11.55 1.22 -8.47
N ALA A 101 12.22 0.15 -8.90
CA ALA A 101 12.33 -1.08 -8.14
C ALA A 101 12.83 -0.76 -6.72
N PRO A 102 12.20 -1.32 -5.68
CA PRO A 102 12.57 -1.02 -4.31
C PRO A 102 13.90 -1.71 -3.99
N ILE A 103 14.93 -0.90 -3.73
CA ILE A 103 16.26 -1.38 -3.37
C ILE A 103 16.45 -1.16 -1.87
N PHE A 104 16.79 -2.23 -1.15
CA PHE A 104 16.94 -2.20 0.31
C PHE A 104 18.40 -2.45 0.68
N PRO A 105 19.25 -1.41 0.75
CA PRO A 105 20.63 -1.60 1.19
C PRO A 105 20.70 -2.04 2.65
N SER A 106 19.70 -1.68 3.47
CA SER A 106 19.51 -2.16 4.83
C SER A 106 18.04 -2.07 5.24
N ALA A 107 17.67 -2.73 6.35
CA ALA A 107 16.34 -2.60 6.94
C ALA A 107 16.06 -1.16 7.43
N GLU A 108 17.10 -0.47 7.91
CA GLU A 108 17.07 0.93 8.34
C GLU A 108 16.74 1.86 7.18
N ALA A 109 17.49 1.78 6.07
CA ALA A 109 17.25 2.59 4.88
C ALA A 109 15.84 2.37 4.29
N ARG A 110 15.34 1.13 4.35
CA ARG A 110 13.95 0.82 3.98
C ARG A 110 12.95 1.53 4.92
N GLY A 111 13.19 1.50 6.23
CA GLY A 111 12.38 2.16 7.24
C GLY A 111 12.36 3.69 7.14
N GLU A 112 13.47 4.29 6.73
CA GLU A 112 13.56 5.73 6.44
C GLU A 112 12.67 6.12 5.26
N VAL A 113 12.78 5.39 4.14
CA VAL A 113 11.94 5.64 2.96
C VAL A 113 10.46 5.42 3.29
N PHE A 114 10.15 4.33 4.00
CA PHE A 114 8.78 4.03 4.42
C PHE A 114 8.17 5.17 5.26
N GLY A 115 8.88 5.61 6.30
CA GLY A 115 8.40 6.66 7.18
C GLY A 115 8.31 8.02 6.50
N ALA A 116 9.28 8.36 5.65
CA ALA A 116 9.23 9.58 4.85
C ALA A 116 7.98 9.60 3.94
N VAL A 117 7.71 8.51 3.22
CA VAL A 117 6.55 8.41 2.32
C VAL A 117 5.24 8.38 3.11
N ALA A 118 5.18 7.70 4.25
CA ALA A 118 3.98 7.71 5.11
C ALA A 118 3.62 9.14 5.53
N TRP A 119 4.60 9.91 6.01
CA TRP A 119 4.39 11.31 6.36
C TRP A 119 4.08 12.19 5.15
N GLU A 120 4.74 11.97 4.02
CA GLU A 120 4.45 12.67 2.77
C GLU A 120 2.97 12.50 2.36
N ILE A 121 2.43 11.27 2.47
CA ILE A 121 1.01 10.99 2.25
C ILE A 121 0.13 11.76 3.23
N VAL A 122 0.46 11.76 4.52
CA VAL A 122 -0.33 12.50 5.53
C VAL A 122 -0.38 14.00 5.22
N HIS A 123 0.74 14.59 4.83
CA HIS A 123 0.80 16.02 4.50
C HIS A 123 0.11 16.33 3.17
N GLN A 124 0.41 15.57 2.10
CA GLN A 124 -0.10 15.83 0.76
C GLN A 124 -1.62 15.66 0.66
N TYR A 125 -2.19 14.71 1.38
CA TYR A 125 -3.64 14.45 1.38
C TYR A 125 -4.36 15.04 2.59
N GLU A 126 -3.67 15.87 3.40
CA GLU A 126 -4.24 16.57 4.56
C GLU A 126 -4.92 15.62 5.57
N LEU A 127 -4.24 14.53 5.93
CA LEU A 127 -4.79 13.46 6.78
C LEU A 127 -4.60 13.70 8.29
N GLY A 128 -4.31 14.94 8.70
CA GLY A 128 -4.02 15.30 10.10
C GLY A 128 -5.16 15.04 11.08
N ASP A 129 -6.41 14.98 10.61
CA ASP A 129 -7.55 14.58 11.44
C ASP A 129 -7.56 13.07 11.76
N CYS A 130 -6.76 12.27 11.07
CA CYS A 130 -6.63 10.83 11.26
C CYS A 130 -5.29 10.39 11.83
N PHE A 131 -4.23 11.17 11.67
CA PHE A 131 -2.89 10.84 12.13
C PHE A 131 -2.23 12.04 12.82
N THR A 132 -1.56 11.77 13.94
CA THR A 132 -0.80 12.75 14.69
C THR A 132 0.64 12.31 14.85
N GLN A 133 1.52 13.29 15.04
CA GLN A 133 2.90 13.05 15.45
C GLN A 133 2.94 12.82 16.96
N SER A 134 3.72 11.84 17.38
CA SER A 134 3.99 11.47 18.76
C SER A 134 5.50 11.25 18.92
N ARG A 135 5.97 11.25 20.17
CA ARG A 135 7.34 10.80 20.47
C ARG A 135 7.51 9.37 19.96
N ALA A 136 8.61 9.11 19.24
CA ALA A 136 8.96 7.76 18.81
C ALA A 136 9.06 6.84 20.03
N TYR A 137 8.49 5.64 19.91
CA TYR A 137 8.67 4.58 20.89
C TYR A 137 9.62 3.53 20.29
N GLY A 138 10.78 3.31 20.92
CA GLY A 138 11.77 2.34 20.46
C GLY A 138 12.72 2.89 19.40
N SER A 139 12.49 2.50 18.14
CA SER A 139 13.45 2.63 17.02
C SER A 139 13.44 4.02 16.34
N GLU A 140 14.49 4.31 15.56
CA GLU A 140 14.80 5.63 15.00
C GLU A 140 14.00 5.99 13.73
N GLY A 141 13.23 5.06 13.17
CA GLY A 141 12.42 5.30 11.96
C GLY A 141 11.32 6.35 12.16
N SER A 142 11.19 7.31 11.23
CA SER A 142 10.18 8.38 11.33
C SER A 142 8.73 7.87 11.33
N HIS A 143 8.46 6.69 10.78
CA HIS A 143 7.15 6.04 10.87
C HIS A 143 6.72 5.75 12.31
N TYR A 144 7.66 5.45 13.23
CA TYR A 144 7.35 5.23 14.64
C TYR A 144 6.84 6.48 15.38
N THR A 145 6.98 7.66 14.77
CA THR A 145 6.42 8.91 15.30
C THR A 145 4.96 9.13 14.89
N MET A 146 4.44 8.40 13.88
CA MET A 146 3.07 8.56 13.43
C MET A 146 2.14 7.63 14.21
N ARG A 147 1.04 8.18 14.72
CA ARG A 147 0.01 7.46 15.46
C ARG A 147 -1.38 7.83 14.94
N PRO A 148 -2.33 6.90 14.82
CA PRO A 148 -3.71 7.25 14.54
C PRO A 148 -4.30 8.10 15.68
N CYS A 149 -5.15 9.06 15.34
CA CYS A 149 -5.85 9.88 16.33
C CYS A 149 -6.84 9.04 17.15
N GLY A 150 -7.13 9.47 18.38
CA GLY A 150 -8.15 8.83 19.23
C GLY A 150 -7.64 7.82 20.25
N PHE A 151 -6.32 7.70 20.42
CA PHE A 151 -5.71 6.89 21.46
C PHE A 151 -4.59 7.67 22.16
N ASP A 152 -4.61 7.69 23.49
CA ASP A 152 -3.51 8.19 24.31
C ASP A 152 -2.48 7.07 24.47
N HIS A 153 -1.34 7.21 23.79
CA HIS A 153 -0.28 6.20 23.81
C HIS A 153 0.55 6.21 25.11
N ASP A 154 0.56 7.31 25.85
CA ASP A 154 1.28 7.40 27.13
C ASP A 154 0.46 6.72 28.24
N ARG A 155 -0.87 6.83 28.18
CA ARG A 155 -1.79 6.20 29.14
C ARG A 155 -2.32 4.85 28.69
N SER A 156 -2.11 4.50 27.42
CA SER A 156 -2.68 3.31 26.78
C SER A 156 -4.22 3.28 26.86
N GLU A 157 -4.86 4.43 26.67
CA GLU A 157 -6.31 4.60 26.83
C GLU A 157 -6.97 5.23 25.58
N PRO A 158 -8.20 4.82 25.20
CA PRO A 158 -8.96 5.49 24.16
C PRO A 158 -9.32 6.93 24.55
N ILE A 159 -9.32 7.85 23.59
CA ILE A 159 -9.83 9.22 23.76
C ILE A 159 -11.16 9.32 22.97
N PRO A 160 -12.33 9.21 23.63
CA PRO A 160 -13.61 9.09 22.94
C PRO A 160 -13.95 10.25 22.00
N GLU A 161 -13.70 11.49 22.43
CA GLU A 161 -13.99 12.67 21.62
C GLU A 161 -13.06 12.77 20.39
N ALA A 162 -11.79 12.40 20.53
CA ALA A 162 -10.86 12.35 19.41
C ALA A 162 -11.21 11.23 18.42
N LEU A 163 -11.64 10.04 18.89
CA LEU A 163 -12.18 8.98 18.01
C LEU A 163 -13.43 9.45 17.26
N LYS A 164 -14.33 10.17 17.94
CA LYS A 164 -15.53 10.74 17.32
C LYS A 164 -15.17 11.78 16.26
N ALA A 165 -14.19 12.64 16.53
CA ALA A 165 -13.68 13.63 15.59
C ALA A 165 -13.04 12.95 14.37
N MET A 166 -12.13 12.00 14.57
CA MET A 166 -11.47 11.22 13.51
C MET A 166 -12.50 10.54 12.59
N ARG A 167 -13.48 9.84 13.16
CA ARG A 167 -14.54 9.16 12.39
C ARG A 167 -15.41 10.16 11.61
N SER A 168 -15.69 11.32 12.20
CA SER A 168 -16.43 12.40 11.52
C SER A 168 -15.65 12.94 10.32
N ALA A 169 -14.34 13.19 10.49
CA ALA A 169 -13.45 13.65 9.43
C ALA A 169 -13.34 12.61 8.31
N TYR A 170 -13.06 11.35 8.65
CA TYR A 170 -12.96 10.24 7.68
C TYR A 170 -14.22 10.08 6.82
N ARG A 171 -15.41 10.23 7.40
CA ARG A 171 -16.66 10.17 6.63
C ARG A 171 -16.79 11.32 5.62
N LYS A 172 -16.15 12.46 5.84
CA LYS A 172 -16.18 13.63 4.92
C LYS A 172 -15.06 13.60 3.87
N MET A 173 -14.04 12.77 4.07
CA MET A 173 -12.91 12.66 3.16
C MET A 173 -13.31 12.22 1.75
N SER A 174 -12.54 12.69 0.78
CA SER A 174 -12.59 12.20 -0.61
C SER A 174 -12.23 10.72 -0.68
N ASN A 175 -12.53 10.08 -1.82
CA ASN A 175 -12.23 8.66 -2.00
C ASN A 175 -10.72 8.37 -1.92
N VAL A 176 -9.85 9.23 -2.47
CA VAL A 176 -8.40 9.03 -2.41
C VAL A 176 -7.87 9.14 -0.98
N GLN A 177 -8.35 10.11 -0.22
CA GLN A 177 -8.02 10.27 1.21
C GLN A 177 -8.44 9.04 2.00
N ARG A 178 -9.65 8.49 1.77
CA ARG A 178 -10.11 7.28 2.46
C ARG A 178 -9.22 6.07 2.15
N VAL A 179 -8.82 5.89 0.89
CA VAL A 179 -7.88 4.82 0.49
C VAL A 179 -6.53 4.97 1.19
N MET A 180 -5.99 6.18 1.26
CA MET A 180 -4.71 6.46 1.95
C MET A 180 -4.82 6.23 3.46
N VAL A 181 -5.88 6.71 4.12
CA VAL A 181 -6.11 6.49 5.55
C VAL A 181 -6.24 5.00 5.85
N LEU A 182 -7.05 4.25 5.10
CA LEU A 182 -7.21 2.81 5.31
C LEU A 182 -5.90 2.05 5.10
N THR A 183 -5.11 2.45 4.09
CA THR A 183 -3.80 1.84 3.84
C THR A 183 -2.87 2.06 5.04
N LEU A 184 -2.66 3.31 5.45
CA LEU A 184 -1.79 3.65 6.58
C LEU A 184 -2.27 3.00 7.89
N LEU A 185 -3.57 3.07 8.16
CA LEU A 185 -4.15 2.51 9.38
C LEU A 185 -3.98 1.00 9.46
N HIS A 186 -4.12 0.28 8.34
CA HIS A 186 -3.99 -1.18 8.32
C HIS A 186 -2.53 -1.65 8.27
N LEU A 187 -1.60 -0.83 7.77
CA LEU A 187 -0.17 -1.06 7.97
C LEU A 187 0.23 -0.84 9.43
N TYR A 188 -0.35 0.17 10.10
CA TYR A 188 -0.12 0.46 11.52
C TYR A 188 -0.73 -0.59 12.46
N SER A 189 -1.98 -0.98 12.21
CA SER A 189 -2.73 -1.94 13.01
C SER A 189 -3.35 -2.99 12.09
N PRO A 190 -2.58 -4.03 11.74
CA PRO A 190 -3.05 -5.10 10.86
C PRO A 190 -4.22 -5.87 11.46
N GLY A 191 -5.04 -6.44 10.58
CA GLY A 191 -6.25 -7.18 10.95
C GLY A 191 -7.52 -6.33 10.96
N LYS A 192 -8.58 -6.90 11.55
CA LYS A 192 -9.90 -6.27 11.55
C LYS A 192 -9.86 -4.97 12.36
N ASP A 193 -10.21 -3.85 11.75
CA ASP A 193 -10.41 -2.60 12.47
C ASP A 193 -11.69 -2.68 13.31
N ASP A 194 -11.49 -2.96 14.60
CA ASP A 194 -12.50 -2.90 15.62
C ASP A 194 -12.21 -1.78 16.63
N PHE A 195 -11.49 -0.73 16.24
CA PHE A 195 -11.18 0.35 17.18
C PHE A 195 -11.35 1.73 16.55
N TYR A 196 -10.61 2.04 15.50
CA TYR A 196 -10.49 3.39 14.97
C TYR A 196 -11.71 3.76 14.13
N LEU A 197 -12.00 3.06 13.04
CA LEU A 197 -13.05 3.42 12.07
C LEU A 197 -14.34 2.58 12.24
N LYS A 198 -14.85 2.54 13.47
CA LYS A 198 -16.17 1.96 13.80
C LYS A 198 -17.34 2.91 13.46
N GLY A 199 -18.57 2.38 13.57
CA GLY A 199 -19.79 3.19 13.56
C GLY A 199 -20.17 3.75 12.19
N GLY A 200 -20.21 2.89 11.16
CA GLY A 200 -20.64 3.28 9.82
C GLY A 200 -19.62 4.06 9.01
N CYS A 201 -18.34 4.06 9.40
CA CYS A 201 -17.28 4.55 8.51
C CYS A 201 -17.19 3.64 7.27
N PRO A 202 -17.10 4.19 6.05
CA PRO A 202 -16.99 3.39 4.84
C PRO A 202 -15.59 2.76 4.73
N THR A 203 -15.42 1.55 5.29
CA THR A 203 -14.13 0.83 5.29
C THR A 203 -14.09 -0.34 4.31
N LYS A 204 -15.26 -0.80 3.84
CA LYS A 204 -15.38 -1.86 2.83
C LYS A 204 -15.21 -1.30 1.42
N ILE A 205 -13.98 -1.01 1.04
CA ILE A 205 -13.62 -0.55 -0.31
C ILE A 205 -13.07 -1.75 -1.09
N SER A 206 -13.61 -2.04 -2.27
CA SER A 206 -13.02 -3.03 -3.19
C SER A 206 -11.60 -2.62 -3.55
N ALA A 207 -10.66 -3.56 -3.59
CA ALA A 207 -9.28 -3.29 -3.97
C ALA A 207 -9.17 -2.71 -5.40
N ALA A 208 -9.96 -3.24 -6.34
CA ALA A 208 -10.00 -2.73 -7.72
C ALA A 208 -10.50 -1.28 -7.79
N GLU A 209 -11.51 -0.94 -6.98
CA GLU A 209 -12.02 0.43 -6.88
C GLU A 209 -11.01 1.37 -6.22
N ALA A 210 -10.33 0.92 -5.15
CA ALA A 210 -9.28 1.70 -4.51
C ALA A 210 -8.15 2.04 -5.49
N LEU A 211 -7.69 1.06 -6.27
CA LEU A 211 -6.64 1.26 -7.28
C LEU A 211 -7.09 2.14 -8.45
N ARG A 212 -8.37 2.05 -8.86
CA ARG A 212 -8.96 2.99 -9.82
C ARG A 212 -8.90 4.43 -9.31
N VAL A 213 -9.27 4.64 -8.04
CA VAL A 213 -9.23 5.95 -7.39
C VAL A 213 -7.80 6.47 -7.31
N LEU A 214 -6.84 5.64 -6.92
CA LEU A 214 -5.42 6.01 -6.85
C LEU A 214 -4.85 6.36 -8.24
N ARG A 215 -5.21 5.60 -9.28
CA ARG A 215 -4.77 5.85 -10.65
C ARG A 215 -5.37 7.12 -11.26
N ALA A 216 -6.58 7.50 -10.84
CA ALA A 216 -7.24 8.71 -11.31
C ALA A 216 -6.60 9.99 -10.73
N ASP A 217 -5.89 9.88 -9.60
CA ASP A 217 -5.03 10.92 -9.06
C ASP A 217 -3.64 10.86 -9.72
N ARG A 218 -3.05 12.02 -10.00
CA ARG A 218 -1.78 12.11 -10.75
C ARG A 218 -0.60 11.43 -10.04
N THR A 219 -0.62 11.34 -8.72
CA THR A 219 0.53 10.89 -7.92
C THR A 219 0.18 9.81 -6.91
N ALA A 220 -1.10 9.62 -6.58
CA ALA A 220 -1.51 8.71 -5.51
C ALA A 220 -1.09 7.26 -5.75
N LEU A 221 -1.21 6.73 -6.98
CA LEU A 221 -0.79 5.35 -7.26
C LEU A 221 0.70 5.14 -7.00
N SER A 222 1.55 6.07 -7.43
CA SER A 222 3.00 5.97 -7.25
C SER A 222 3.39 6.14 -5.79
N MET A 223 2.79 7.09 -5.05
CA MET A 223 3.02 7.24 -3.61
C MET A 223 2.58 6.00 -2.83
N TRP A 224 1.38 5.49 -3.12
CA TRP A 224 0.85 4.27 -2.52
C TRP A 224 1.75 3.07 -2.82
N GLY A 225 2.17 2.91 -4.08
CA GLY A 225 3.12 1.87 -4.49
C GLY A 225 4.43 1.98 -3.72
N ARG A 226 4.97 3.19 -3.54
CA ARG A 226 6.22 3.41 -2.82
C ARG A 226 6.08 3.08 -1.34
N LEU A 227 4.95 3.47 -0.73
CA LEU A 227 4.61 3.12 0.66
C LEU A 227 4.59 1.61 0.87
N VAL A 228 3.80 0.88 0.08
CA VAL A 228 3.57 -0.56 0.31
C VAL A 228 4.79 -1.41 -0.06
N THR A 229 5.55 -1.02 -1.09
CA THR A 229 6.77 -1.74 -1.48
C THR A 229 7.94 -1.54 -0.53
N HIS A 230 7.94 -0.42 0.20
CA HIS A 230 8.96 -0.14 1.21
C HIS A 230 8.49 -0.47 2.62
N TYR A 231 7.37 -1.16 2.80
CA TYR A 231 6.85 -1.48 4.13
C TYR A 231 7.93 -2.13 5.01
N ALA A 232 8.25 -1.48 6.13
CA ALA A 232 9.34 -1.86 7.01
C ALA A 232 8.86 -2.45 8.34
N GLY A 233 7.55 -2.57 8.54
CA GLY A 233 6.94 -2.78 9.86
C GLY A 233 6.50 -1.45 10.49
N TRP A 234 5.74 -1.56 11.58
CA TRP A 234 5.33 -0.46 12.45
C TRP A 234 5.44 -0.86 13.91
#